data_AF-C6PPT5-F1
#
_entry.id   AF-C6PPT5-F1
#
_cell.length_a   1.000
_cell.length_b   1.000
_cell.length_c   1.000
_cell.angle_alpha   90.00
_cell.angle_beta   90.00
_cell.angle_gamma   90.00
#
_symmetry.space_group_name_H-M   'P 1'
#
loop_
_entity.id
_entity.type
_entity.pdbx_description
1 polymer ?
#
loop_
_entity_poly.entity_id
_entity_poly.type
_entity_poly.pdbx_seq_one_letter_code
_entity_poly.pdbx_strand_id
1 'polypeptide(L)' 'MSLEIKVMRVDKGDCMWLRYGGETKTNIIIDSGTAGTSNEFKNIIDSVEQLNEVVDLLILTHIDGDHINGFNKYIEKNRL' A
#
# COMPACT_ATOMS: atom_id res chain seq x y z
N MET A 1 -0.17 16.34 -15.65
CA MET A 1 -0.23 15.98 -14.22
C MET A 1 -1.48 15.14 -14.02
N SER A 2 -1.37 13.97 -13.39
CA SER A 2 -2.51 13.09 -13.08
C SER A 2 -2.55 12.73 -11.59
N LEU A 3 -3.74 12.40 -11.11
CA LEU A 3 -3.98 11.75 -9.83
C LEU A 3 -4.70 10.43 -10.12
N GLU A 4 -4.10 9.34 -9.68
CA GLU A 4 -4.65 7.99 -9.78
C GLU A 4 -4.86 7.47 -8.36
N ILE A 5 -6.05 6.92 -8.09
CA ILE A 5 -6.40 6.36 -6.78
C ILE A 5 -6.90 4.94 -7.01
N LYS A 6 -6.25 3.98 -6.37
CA LYS A 6 -6.66 2.58 -6.33
C LYS A 6 -7.07 2.22 -4.91
N VAL A 7 -8.35 1.94 -4.73
CA VAL A 7 -8.89 1.39 -3.47
C VAL A 7 -8.87 -0.12 -3.58
N MET A 8 -8.21 -0.78 -2.64
CA MET A 8 -8.09 -2.24 -2.65
C MET A 8 -9.33 -2.87 -2.03
N ARG A 9 -9.76 -4.01 -2.58
CA ARG A 9 -10.78 -4.84 -1.95
C ARG A 9 -10.14 -5.58 -0.78
N VAL A 10 -10.36 -5.05 0.41
CA VAL A 10 -9.98 -5.65 1.68
C VAL A 10 -11.25 -6.01 2.43
N ASP A 11 -11.26 -7.16 3.11
CA ASP A 11 -12.43 -7.68 3.82
C ASP A 11 -12.95 -6.68 4.87
N LYS A 12 -12.04 -6.10 5.64
CA LYS A 12 -12.30 -5.09 6.67
C LYS A 12 -11.19 -4.04 6.68
N GLY A 13 -11.54 -2.82 7.08
CA GLY A 13 -10.66 -1.66 7.16
C GLY A 13 -10.29 -1.10 5.78
N ASP A 14 -9.16 -0.41 5.71
CA ASP A 14 -8.75 0.33 4.52
C ASP A 14 -7.39 -0.12 3.97
N CYS A 15 -7.24 0.01 2.65
CA CYS A 15 -5.97 -0.15 1.94
C CYS A 15 -6.07 0.55 0.58
N MET A 16 -5.25 1.57 0.36
CA MET A 16 -5.29 2.38 -0.85
C MET A 16 -3.89 2.70 -1.37
N TRP A 17 -3.78 2.85 -2.68
CA TRP A 17 -2.60 3.37 -3.36
C TRP A 17 -2.96 4.62 -4.16
N LEU A 18 -2.30 5.72 -3.83
CA LEU A 18 -2.39 7.00 -4.53
C LEU A 18 -1.11 7.20 -5.32
N ARG A 19 -1.25 7.59 -6.59
CA ARG A 19 -0.15 7.91 -7.49
C ARG A 19 -0.41 9.26 -8.13
N TYR A 20 0.44 10.23 -7.84
CA TYR A 20 0.27 11.63 -8.26
C TYR A 20 1.53 12.16 -8.95
N GLY A 21 1.37 12.98 -9.99
CA GLY A 21 2.48 13.72 -10.59
C GLY A 21 2.49 13.75 -12.11
N GLY A 22 3.63 14.18 -12.67
CA GLY A 22 3.91 14.29 -14.09
C GLY A 22 4.79 13.14 -14.58
N GLU A 23 5.99 13.48 -15.07
CA GLU A 23 7.03 12.51 -15.46
C GLU A 23 7.53 11.73 -14.24
N THR A 24 7.84 12.41 -13.15
CA THR A 24 8.07 11.78 -11.85
C THR A 24 6.74 11.63 -11.11
N LYS A 25 6.56 10.46 -10.52
CA LYS A 25 5.38 10.10 -9.74
C LYS A 25 5.74 9.97 -8.28
N THR A 26 4.82 10.44 -7.44
CA THR A 26 4.83 10.21 -6.00
C THR A 26 3.81 9.11 -5.70
N ASN A 27 4.25 8.04 -5.06
CA ASN A 27 3.43 6.91 -4.64
C ASN A 27 3.22 6.94 -3.13
N ILE A 28 1.95 7.02 -2.73
CA ILE A 28 1.52 7.01 -1.34
C ILE A 28 0.64 5.79 -1.12
N ILE A 29 0.96 4.98 -0.12
CA ILE A 29 0.11 3.89 0.34
C ILE A 29 -0.55 4.33 1.64
N ILE A 30 -1.86 4.11 1.76
CA ILE A 30 -2.64 4.42 2.97
C ILE A 30 -3.25 3.12 3.47
N ASP A 31 -2.86 2.76 4.69
CA ASP A 31 -3.20 1.50 5.36
C ASP A 31 -2.85 0.26 4.53
N SER A 32 -3.20 -0.91 5.06
CA SER A 32 -2.78 -2.20 4.50
C SER A 32 -3.84 -3.29 4.61
N GLY A 33 -4.97 -3.03 5.25
CA GLY A 33 -6.00 -4.01 5.55
C GLY A 33 -5.65 -4.96 6.71
N THR A 34 -6.36 -6.08 6.77
CA THR A 34 -6.16 -7.16 7.76
C THR A 34 -4.89 -7.98 7.49
N ALA A 35 -4.51 -8.91 8.38
CA ALA A 35 -3.37 -9.81 8.11
C ALA A 35 -3.54 -10.63 6.80
N GLY A 36 -4.79 -10.91 6.42
CA GLY A 36 -5.12 -11.63 5.19
C GLY A 36 -4.75 -10.87 3.91
N THR A 37 -4.65 -9.54 3.98
CA THR A 37 -4.42 -8.67 2.81
C THR A 37 -2.93 -8.42 2.53
N SER A 38 -2.04 -9.17 3.18
CA SER A 38 -0.58 -9.04 2.98
C SER A 38 -0.12 -9.26 1.53
N ASN A 39 -0.83 -10.11 0.77
CA ASN A 39 -0.50 -10.34 -0.64
C ASN A 39 -0.98 -9.17 -1.51
N GLU A 40 -2.16 -8.61 -1.22
CA GLU A 40 -2.70 -7.42 -1.87
C GLU A 40 -1.81 -6.20 -1.61
N PHE A 41 -1.31 -6.04 -0.39
CA PHE A 41 -0.33 -5.03 -0.03
C PHE A 41 0.98 -5.22 -0.80
N LYS A 42 1.51 -6.46 -0.86
CA LYS A 42 2.67 -6.79 -1.70
C LYS A 42 2.43 -6.43 -3.17
N ASN A 43 1.26 -6.72 -3.72
CA ASN A 43 0.93 -6.43 -5.12
C ASN A 43 0.99 -4.92 -5.43
N ILE A 44 0.72 -4.04 -4.45
CA ILE A 44 0.91 -2.60 -4.61
C ILE A 44 2.40 -2.30 -4.74
N ILE A 45 3.23 -2.81 -3.83
CA ILE A 45 4.68 -2.62 -3.86
C ILE A 45 5.25 -3.13 -5.18
N ASP A 46 4.89 -4.35 -5.59
CA ASP A 46 5.33 -4.93 -6.86
C ASP A 46 4.90 -4.07 -8.06
N SER A 47 3.70 -3.47 -8.02
CA SER A 47 3.23 -2.58 -9.09
C SER A 47 4.08 -1.31 -9.16
N VAL A 48 4.45 -0.74 -8.01
CA VAL A 48 5.32 0.45 -7.93
C VAL A 48 6.72 0.12 -8.46
N GLU A 49 7.31 -1.01 -8.06
CA GLU A 49 8.62 -1.47 -8.53
C GLU A 49 8.62 -1.75 -10.04
N GLN A 50 7.57 -2.38 -10.58
CA GLN A 50 7.42 -2.65 -12.02
C GLN A 50 7.36 -1.37 -12.87
N LEU A 51 6.91 -0.26 -12.29
CA LEU A 51 6.91 1.04 -12.94
C LEU A 51 8.28 1.75 -12.85
N ASN A 52 9.29 1.12 -12.24
CA ASN A 52 10.56 1.74 -11.85
C ASN A 52 10.37 2.97 -10.94
N GLU A 53 9.35 2.91 -10.09
CA GLU A 53 9.04 3.94 -9.10
C GLU A 53 9.35 3.42 -7.69
N VAL A 54 9.24 4.30 -6.69
CA VAL A 54 9.41 3.95 -5.27
C VAL A 54 8.15 4.28 -4.49
N VAL A 55 7.95 3.62 -3.35
CA VAL A 55 6.93 4.03 -2.37
C VAL A 55 7.51 5.18 -1.56
N ASP A 56 7.02 6.40 -1.79
CA ASP A 56 7.52 7.61 -1.14
C ASP A 56 6.99 7.78 0.28
N LEU A 57 5.77 7.30 0.53
CA LEU A 57 5.12 7.44 1.83
C LEU A 57 4.15 6.27 2.09
N LEU A 58 4.30 5.64 3.25
CA LEU A 58 3.29 4.76 3.83
C LEU A 58 2.63 5.48 5.01
N ILE A 59 1.32 5.63 4.95
CA ILE A 59 0.51 6.20 6.03
C ILE A 59 -0.25 5.07 6.70
N LEU A 60 -0.03 4.88 8.00
CA LEU A 60 -0.86 4.01 8.84
C LEU A 60 -1.73 4.92 9.70
N THR A 61 -3.03 4.95 9.41
CA THR A 61 -3.95 5.94 9.99
C THR A 61 -4.12 5.74 11.50
N HIS A 62 -4.14 4.49 11.94
CA HIS A 62 -4.19 4.05 13.33
C HIS A 62 -3.76 2.57 13.43
N ILE A 63 -3.80 2.01 14.64
CA ILE A 63 -3.22 0.69 14.94
C ILE A 63 -4.23 -0.46 14.93
N ASP A 64 -5.48 -0.20 14.56
CA ASP A 64 -6.50 -1.25 14.53
C ASP A 64 -6.13 -2.31 13.49
N GLY A 65 -6.37 -3.57 13.85
CA GLY A 65 -5.81 -4.71 13.15
C GLY A 65 -6.30 -4.87 11.71
N ASP A 66 -7.41 -4.23 11.34
CA ASP A 66 -7.94 -4.17 9.99
C ASP A 66 -7.35 -3.04 9.13
N HIS A 67 -6.42 -2.24 9.68
CA HIS A 67 -5.69 -1.21 8.93
C HIS A 67 -4.18 -1.53 8.83
N ILE A 68 -3.55 -2.02 9.91
CA ILE A 68 -2.07 -2.18 9.98
C ILE A 68 -1.57 -3.61 9.73
N ASN A 69 -2.40 -4.64 9.87
CA ASN A 69 -1.88 -6.00 9.92
C ASN A 69 -1.46 -6.57 8.56
N GLY A 70 -1.97 -6.05 7.45
CA GLY A 70 -1.48 -6.41 6.12
C GLY A 70 0.02 -6.09 5.98
N PHE A 71 0.43 -4.90 6.43
CA PHE A 71 1.81 -4.44 6.48
C PHE A 71 2.64 -5.24 7.49
N ASN A 72 2.15 -5.43 8.72
CA ASN A 72 2.87 -6.22 9.73
C ASN A 72 3.20 -7.63 9.21
N LYS A 73 2.22 -8.29 8.58
CA LYS A 73 2.41 -9.62 8.01
C LYS A 73 3.36 -9.60 6.80
N TYR A 74 3.32 -8.54 5.99
CA TYR A 74 4.26 -8.35 4.90
C TYR A 74 5.70 -8.23 5.40
N ILE A 75 5.97 -7.40 6.42
CA ILE A 75 7.32 -7.24 7.01
C ILE A 75 7.81 -8.57 7.61
N GLU A 76 6.98 -9.26 8.38
CA GLU A 76 7.31 -10.57 8.97
C GLU A 76 7.76 -11.58 7.89
N LYS A 77 7.07 -11.61 6.74
CA LYS A 77 7.38 -12.51 5.62
C LYS A 77 8.68 -12.14 4.89
N ASN A 78 9.00 -10.85 4.80
CA ASN A 78 10.11 -10.35 3.97
C ASN A 78 11.38 -10.03 4.78
N ARG A 79 11.37 -10.20 6.11
CA ARG A 79 12.51 -9.94 7.01
C ARG A 79 13.13 -8.54 6.81
N LEU A 80 12.28 -7.54 6.65
CA LEU A 80 12.66 -6.13 6.74
C LEU A 80 12.81 -5.72 8.21
#